data_AF-A0A7W3UKV0-F1
#
_entry.id   AF-A0A7W3UKV0-F1
#
_cell.length_a   1.000
_cell.length_b   1.000
_cell.length_c   1.000
_cell.angle_alpha   90.00
_cell.angle_beta   90.00
_cell.angle_gamma   90.00
#
_symmetry.space_group_name_H-M   'P 1'
#
loop_
_entity.id
_entity.type
_entity.pdbx_description
1 polymer ?
#
loop_
_entity_poly.entity_id
_entity_poly.type
_entity_poly.pdbx_seq_one_letter_code
_entity_poly.pdbx_strand_id
1 'polypeptide(L)'
;MTTILNPQAMQKVLTHSKEYQRAVGLLNKRWDPDEQPVFRNILQSADVQFARQLQIAGLVKGKVDLANYQAVNQLLMQHDSWFSESARKTLLAPFMD
;
A
#
# COMPACT_ATOMS: atom_id res chain seq x y z
N MET A 1 -7.81 -17.55 4.56
CA MET A 1 -8.93 -17.53 3.58
C MET A 1 -8.70 -16.34 2.67
N THR A 2 -8.66 -16.54 1.35
CA THR A 2 -8.54 -15.46 0.37
C THR A 2 -9.92 -14.86 0.10
N THR A 3 -10.06 -13.55 0.28
CA THR A 3 -11.33 -12.84 0.04
C THR A 3 -11.37 -12.30 -1.38
N ILE A 4 -12.51 -12.42 -2.06
CA ILE A 4 -12.70 -11.89 -3.41
C ILE A 4 -12.72 -10.35 -3.36
N LEU A 5 -11.96 -9.70 -4.25
CA LEU A 5 -11.99 -8.25 -4.43
C LEU A 5 -13.33 -7.80 -5.00
N ASN A 6 -13.83 -6.64 -4.54
CA ASN A 6 -15.02 -6.05 -5.13
C ASN A 6 -14.78 -5.65 -6.61
N PRO A 7 -15.84 -5.51 -7.44
CA PRO A 7 -15.69 -5.26 -8.87
C PRO A 7 -14.88 -4.00 -9.22
N GLN A 8 -15.04 -2.91 -8.44
CA GLN A 8 -14.31 -1.66 -8.68
C GLN A 8 -12.80 -1.83 -8.41
N ALA A 9 -12.44 -2.55 -7.35
CA ALA A 9 -11.07 -2.86 -7.01
C ALA A 9 -10.44 -3.82 -8.03
N MET A 10 -11.20 -4.81 -8.49
CA MET A 10 -10.78 -5.70 -9.57
C MET A 10 -10.52 -4.95 -10.88
N GLN A 11 -11.39 -3.98 -11.22
CA GLN A 11 -11.20 -3.19 -12.43
C GLN A 11 -9.88 -2.41 -12.42
N LYS A 12 -9.48 -1.86 -11.27
CA LYS A 12 -8.18 -1.19 -11.11
C LYS A 12 -6.99 -2.12 -11.37
N VAL A 13 -7.10 -3.38 -10.95
CA VAL A 13 -6.09 -4.42 -11.24
C VAL A 13 -6.03 -4.68 -12.74
N LEU A 14 -7.18 -4.95 -13.37
CA LEU A 14 -7.26 -5.30 -14.79
C LEU A 14 -6.76 -4.17 -15.71
N THR A 15 -7.03 -2.92 -15.35
CA THR A 15 -6.61 -1.74 -16.13
C THR A 15 -5.22 -1.22 -15.76
N HIS A 16 -4.53 -1.85 -14.80
CA HIS A 16 -3.25 -1.37 -14.25
C HIS A 16 -3.29 0.11 -13.88
N SER A 17 -4.37 0.53 -13.20
CA SER A 17 -4.59 1.93 -12.85
C SER A 17 -3.45 2.51 -12.00
N LYS A 18 -3.35 3.84 -11.92
CA LYS A 18 -2.33 4.50 -11.10
C LYS A 18 -2.40 4.04 -9.64
N GLU A 19 -3.59 3.87 -9.09
CA GLU A 19 -3.83 3.36 -7.74
C GLU A 19 -3.30 1.93 -7.57
N TYR A 20 -3.47 1.07 -8.58
CA TYR A 20 -2.91 -0.27 -8.56
C TYR A 20 -1.38 -0.24 -8.60
N GLN A 21 -0.79 0.58 -9.47
CA GLN A 21 0.67 0.74 -9.55
C GLN A 21 1.26 1.25 -8.23
N ARG A 22 0.59 2.20 -7.56
CA ARG A 22 0.96 2.72 -6.24
C ARG A 22 0.93 1.63 -5.17
N ALA A 23 -0.17 0.87 -5.09
CA ALA A 23 -0.32 -0.21 -4.14
C ALA A 23 0.74 -1.32 -4.36
N VAL A 24 1.00 -1.68 -5.61
CA VAL A 24 2.06 -2.65 -5.97
C VAL A 24 3.45 -2.11 -5.64
N GLY A 25 3.70 -0.82 -5.90
CA GLY A 25 4.94 -0.12 -5.57
C GLY A 25 5.21 -0.16 -4.06
N LEU A 26 4.22 0.19 -3.25
CA LEU A 26 4.26 0.06 -1.79
C LEU A 26 4.63 -1.37 -1.38
N LEU A 27 3.88 -2.37 -1.85
CA LEU A 27 4.07 -3.77 -1.47
C LEU A 27 5.45 -4.33 -1.86
N ASN A 28 6.06 -3.81 -2.93
CA ASN A 28 7.36 -4.26 -3.44
C ASN A 28 8.54 -3.38 -3.03
N LYS A 29 8.32 -2.37 -2.17
CA LYS A 29 9.32 -1.34 -1.82
C LYS A 29 9.90 -0.65 -3.06
N ARG A 30 9.05 -0.33 -4.03
CA ARG A 30 9.38 0.36 -5.28
C ARG A 30 8.52 1.62 -5.38
N TRP A 31 8.82 2.59 -4.53
CA TRP A 31 8.15 3.88 -4.53
C TRP A 31 9.18 4.98 -4.37
N ASP A 32 8.99 6.07 -5.12
CA ASP A 32 9.78 7.28 -4.98
C ASP A 32 8.83 8.49 -5.01
N PRO A 33 8.57 9.14 -3.87
CA PRO A 33 7.72 10.32 -3.80
C PRO A 33 8.26 11.49 -4.63
N ASP A 34 9.56 11.51 -4.92
CA ASP A 34 10.26 12.60 -5.57
C ASP A 34 10.47 12.35 -7.08
N GLU A 35 9.95 11.24 -7.61
CA GLU A 35 10.02 10.90 -9.04
C GLU A 35 9.34 11.96 -9.93
N GLN A 36 8.34 12.68 -9.40
CA GLN A 36 7.68 13.78 -10.11
C GLN A 36 8.17 15.15 -9.61
N PRO A 37 8.79 15.97 -10.47
CA PRO A 37 9.47 17.21 -10.05
C PRO A 37 8.52 18.33 -9.59
N VAL A 38 7.22 18.25 -9.91
CA VAL A 38 6.25 19.33 -9.64
C VAL A 38 5.49 19.12 -8.33
N PHE A 39 5.29 17.86 -7.90
CA PHE A 39 4.56 17.57 -6.67
C PHE A 39 5.03 16.25 -6.07
N ARG A 40 5.28 16.23 -4.75
CA ARG A 40 5.65 15.01 -4.04
C ARG A 40 4.49 14.04 -4.02
N ASN A 41 4.69 12.87 -4.62
CA ASN A 41 3.66 11.87 -4.79
C ASN A 41 3.60 10.92 -3.58
N ILE A 42 3.31 11.44 -2.40
CA ILE A 42 3.23 10.62 -1.17
C ILE A 42 2.02 9.68 -1.19
N LEU A 43 2.17 8.50 -0.59
CA LEU A 43 1.13 7.49 -0.39
C LEU A 43 0.09 7.97 0.63
N GLN A 44 -1.17 7.71 0.31
CA GLN A 44 -2.34 8.08 1.10
C GLN A 44 -2.99 6.85 1.74
N SER A 45 -3.94 7.06 2.65
CA SER A 45 -4.70 5.97 3.30
C SER A 45 -5.33 5.01 2.30
N ALA A 46 -5.89 5.52 1.20
CA ALA A 46 -6.51 4.71 0.15
C ALA A 46 -5.51 3.75 -0.53
N ASP A 47 -4.25 4.16 -0.72
CA ASP A 47 -3.21 3.31 -1.30
C ASP A 47 -2.89 2.14 -0.37
N VAL A 48 -2.80 2.42 0.94
CA VAL A 48 -2.56 1.39 1.98
C VAL A 48 -3.73 0.40 2.07
N GLN A 49 -4.96 0.90 2.08
CA GLN A 49 -6.15 0.06 2.12
C GLN A 49 -6.22 -0.85 0.90
N PHE A 50 -5.94 -0.32 -0.29
CA PHE A 50 -5.97 -1.11 -1.51
C PHE A 50 -4.84 -2.14 -1.53
N ALA A 51 -3.62 -1.78 -1.12
CA ALA A 51 -2.50 -2.71 -0.97
C ALA A 51 -2.84 -3.91 -0.06
N ARG A 52 -3.53 -3.66 1.07
CA ARG A 52 -4.03 -4.73 1.93
C ARG A 52 -5.06 -5.62 1.25
N GLN A 53 -6.01 -5.02 0.54
CA GLN A 53 -7.01 -5.80 -0.21
C GLN A 53 -6.34 -6.72 -1.24
N LEU A 54 -5.27 -6.27 -1.90
CA LEU A 54 -4.50 -7.10 -2.84
C LEU A 54 -3.80 -8.28 -2.14
N GLN A 55 -3.26 -8.08 -0.94
CA GLN A 55 -2.65 -9.16 -0.15
C GLN A 55 -3.70 -10.15 0.38
N ILE A 56 -4.80 -9.66 0.94
CA ILE A 56 -5.90 -10.48 1.46
C ILE A 56 -6.53 -11.33 0.34
N ALA A 57 -6.66 -10.76 -0.86
CA ALA A 57 -7.15 -11.48 -2.03
C ALA A 57 -6.12 -12.42 -2.67
N GLY A 58 -4.86 -12.41 -2.20
CA GLY A 58 -3.79 -13.23 -2.74
C GLY A 58 -3.29 -12.81 -4.12
N LEU A 59 -3.67 -11.63 -4.61
CA LEU A 59 -3.27 -11.14 -5.94
C LEU A 59 -1.84 -10.61 -5.97
N VAL A 60 -1.42 -9.95 -4.90
CA VAL A 60 -0.07 -9.39 -4.78
C VAL A 60 0.46 -9.73 -3.41
N LYS A 61 1.36 -10.70 -3.33
CA LYS A 61 2.03 -11.03 -2.07
C LYS A 61 2.95 -9.90 -1.60
N GLY A 62 3.73 -9.34 -2.53
CA GLY A 62 4.72 -8.29 -2.23
C GLY A 62 5.93 -8.77 -1.44
N LYS A 63 6.85 -7.84 -1.17
CA LYS A 63 8.01 -8.01 -0.27
C LYS A 63 7.70 -7.63 1.17
N VAL A 64 6.69 -6.79 1.38
CA VAL A 64 6.25 -6.33 2.71
C VAL A 64 4.92 -6.98 3.01
N ASP A 65 4.82 -7.69 4.11
CA ASP A 65 3.56 -8.21 4.65
C ASP A 65 2.88 -7.13 5.50
N LEU A 66 1.77 -6.53 5.02
CA LEU A 66 1.06 -5.47 5.74
C LEU A 66 0.19 -5.98 6.89
N ALA A 67 0.10 -7.30 7.07
CA ALA A 67 -0.52 -7.93 8.25
C ALA A 67 0.50 -8.22 9.38
N ASN A 68 1.79 -8.01 9.13
CA ASN A 68 2.85 -8.22 10.11
C ASN A 68 3.35 -6.88 10.66
N TYR A 69 3.17 -6.65 11.97
CA TYR A 69 3.58 -5.41 12.63
C TYR A 69 5.07 -5.09 12.45
N GLN A 70 5.96 -6.08 12.60
CA GLN A 70 7.40 -5.87 12.44
C GLN A 70 7.72 -5.40 11.01
N ALA A 71 7.12 -6.01 10.00
CA ALA A 71 7.32 -5.62 8.61
C ALA A 71 6.79 -4.21 8.33
N VAL A 72 5.63 -3.85 8.88
CA VAL A 72 5.06 -2.50 8.77
C VAL A 72 5.94 -1.47 9.49
N ASN A 73 6.42 -1.76 10.70
CA ASN A 73 7.26 -0.85 11.45
C ASN A 73 8.61 -0.63 10.73
N GLN A 74 9.24 -1.68 10.21
CA GLN A 74 10.45 -1.56 9.40
C GLN A 74 10.22 -0.74 8.13
N LEU A 75 9.09 -0.93 7.45
CA LEU A 75 8.71 -0.13 6.28
C LEU A 75 8.61 1.36 6.63
N LEU A 76 7.93 1.70 7.73
CA LEU A 76 7.77 3.08 8.18
C LEU A 76 9.11 3.71 8.59
N MET A 77 9.97 2.98 9.30
CA MET A 77 11.30 3.47 9.69
C MET A 77 12.22 3.71 8.49
N GLN A 78 12.20 2.81 7.49
CA GLN A 78 13.07 2.90 6.32
C GLN A 78 12.59 3.93 5.29
N HIS A 79 11.28 4.16 5.22
CA HIS A 79 10.64 4.89 4.14
C HIS A 79 9.61 5.90 4.65
N ASP A 80 9.91 6.58 5.77
CA ASP A 80 9.00 7.53 6.42
C ASP A 80 8.49 8.60 5.43
N SER A 81 9.34 9.10 4.54
CA SER A 81 8.98 10.12 3.55
C SER A 81 7.94 9.67 2.51
N TRP A 82 7.68 8.36 2.39
CA TRP A 82 6.70 7.84 1.43
C TRP A 82 5.26 8.12 1.84
N PHE A 83 4.98 8.32 3.12
CA PHE A 83 3.62 8.23 3.65
C PHE A 83 3.10 9.59 4.11
N SER A 84 1.84 9.88 3.79
CA SER A 84 1.09 10.89 4.53
C SER A 84 0.79 10.41 5.95
N GLU A 85 0.46 11.34 6.85
CA GLU A 85 0.10 10.98 8.23
C GLU A 85 -1.09 10.01 8.29
N SER A 86 -2.09 10.18 7.42
CA SER A 86 -3.25 9.30 7.36
C SER A 86 -2.87 7.89 6.87
N ALA A 87 -1.91 7.78 5.94
CA ALA A 87 -1.39 6.50 5.49
C ALA A 87 -0.66 5.76 6.62
N ARG A 88 0.18 6.45 7.41
CA ARG A 88 0.85 5.88 8.60
C ARG A 88 -0.16 5.34 9.61
N LYS A 89 -1.16 6.15 9.96
CA LYS A 89 -2.25 5.72 10.87
C LYS A 89 -2.97 4.49 10.33
N THR A 90 -3.26 4.46 9.03
CA THR A 90 -3.90 3.32 8.38
C THR A 90 -3.03 2.07 8.44
N LEU A 91 -1.71 2.19 8.23
CA LEU A 91 -0.74 1.10 8.34
C LEU A 91 -0.69 0.52 9.75
N LEU A 92 -0.75 1.35 10.78
CA LEU A 92 -0.66 0.90 12.17
C LEU A 92 -2.01 0.46 12.76
N ALA A 93 -3.14 0.92 12.20
CA ALA A 93 -4.48 0.70 12.74
C ALA A 93 -4.80 -0.75 13.20
N PRO A 94 -4.41 -1.81 12.48
CA PRO A 94 -4.70 -3.19 12.92
C PRO A 94 -3.91 -3.67 14.15
N PHE A 95 -2.98 -2.88 14.68
CA PHE A 95 -2.07 -3.26 15.77
C PHE A 95 -2.18 -2.38 17.01
N MET A 96 -3.13 -1.43 17.04
CA MET A 96 -3.26 -0.42 18.09
C MET A 96 -4.40 -0.73 19.07
N ASP A 97 -4.60 -2.00 19.42
CA ASP A 97 -5.53 -2.40 20.49
C ASP A 97 -5.12 -1.83 21.86
#